data_AF-A0AAW9J1G0-F1
#
_entry.id   AF-A0AAW9J1G0-F1
#
_cell.length_a   1.000
_cell.length_b   1.000
_cell.length_c   1.000
_cell.angle_alpha   90.00
_cell.angle_beta   90.00
_cell.angle_gamma   90.00
#
_symmetry.space_group_name_H-M   'P 1'
#
loop_
_entity.id
_entity.type
_entity.pdbx_description
1 polymer ?
#
loop_
_entity_poly.entity_id
_entity_poly.type
_entity_poly.pdbx_seq_one_letter_code
_entity_poly.pdbx_strand_id
1 'polypeptide(L)'
;YEGWVGRTNFDNTIKMTFDTNLPTKYMQHFPIIKWTEDTINFENNITVSNKTGTRVMSKDGITILDGNSYLLPWDPKEETKLYHWNSEGGSTTWTLPNSWAGLSTVKLYKLTDTGRVEAENIIVNNNQITINAEANVPYVI
;
A
#
# COMPACT_ATOMS: atom_id res chain seq x y z
N TYR A 1 1.20 4.52 -21.91
CA TYR A 1 -0.13 4.52 -22.57
C TYR A 1 -0.22 5.55 -23.69
N GLU A 2 0.80 6.39 -23.92
CA GLU A 2 0.77 7.46 -24.92
C GLU A 2 1.58 7.13 -26.20
N GLY A 3 1.72 5.85 -26.55
CA GLY A 3 2.24 5.45 -27.86
C GLY A 3 3.75 5.16 -27.96
N TRP A 4 4.55 5.40 -26.91
CA TRP A 4 5.96 4.96 -26.89
C TRP A 4 6.04 3.45 -27.13
N VAL A 5 6.81 3.04 -28.14
CA VAL A 5 6.91 1.65 -28.67
C VAL A 5 5.54 0.97 -28.88
N GLY A 6 4.51 1.73 -29.26
CA GLY A 6 3.15 1.22 -29.52
C GLY A 6 2.33 0.91 -28.27
N ARG A 7 2.80 1.25 -27.07
CA ARG A 7 2.09 0.96 -25.81
C ARG A 7 0.99 1.99 -25.52
N THR A 8 -0.25 1.57 -25.69
CA THR A 8 -1.44 2.42 -25.50
C THR A 8 -2.37 2.00 -24.36
N ASN A 9 -2.20 0.80 -23.80
CA ASN A 9 -3.06 0.31 -22.72
C ASN A 9 -2.83 1.10 -21.41
N PHE A 10 -3.86 1.82 -20.96
CA PHE A 10 -3.84 2.61 -19.73
C PHE A 10 -3.89 1.74 -18.47
N ASP A 11 -4.69 0.67 -18.47
CA ASP A 11 -4.82 -0.25 -17.33
C ASP A 11 -3.48 -0.90 -16.96
N ASN A 12 -2.65 -1.24 -17.96
CA ASN A 12 -1.29 -1.72 -17.71
C ASN A 12 -0.41 -0.67 -17.00
N THR A 13 -0.64 0.62 -17.28
CA THR A 13 0.06 1.71 -16.61
C THR A 13 -0.40 1.84 -15.17
N ILE A 14 -1.71 1.75 -14.91
CA ILE A 14 -2.27 1.75 -13.56
C ILE A 14 -1.73 0.55 -12.77
N LYS A 15 -1.80 -0.66 -13.33
CA LYS A 15 -1.26 -1.87 -12.70
C LYS A 15 0.21 -1.67 -12.34
N MET A 16 1.07 -1.30 -13.28
CA MET A 16 2.50 -1.08 -13.00
C MET A 16 2.73 -0.02 -11.92
N THR A 17 1.92 1.03 -11.93
CA THR A 17 2.02 2.12 -10.96
C THR A 17 1.76 1.64 -9.54
N PHE A 18 0.66 0.93 -9.31
CA PHE A 18 0.31 0.49 -7.96
C PHE A 18 1.03 -0.78 -7.52
N ASP A 19 1.32 -1.69 -8.44
CA ASP A 19 1.95 -2.99 -8.14
C ASP A 19 3.47 -2.83 -7.85
N THR A 20 4.16 -1.97 -8.60
CA THR A 20 5.62 -1.83 -8.53
C THR A 20 6.07 -0.43 -8.11
N ASN A 21 5.55 0.61 -8.77
CA ASN A 21 6.13 1.94 -8.63
C ASN A 21 5.82 2.57 -7.28
N LEU A 22 4.58 2.46 -6.79
CA LEU A 22 4.16 3.08 -5.54
C LEU A 22 4.93 2.53 -4.32
N PRO A 23 5.04 1.20 -4.11
CA PRO A 23 5.90 0.66 -3.04
C PRO A 23 7.37 1.03 -3.21
N THR A 24 7.88 1.04 -4.45
CA THR A 24 9.26 1.47 -4.73
C THR A 24 9.48 2.92 -4.34
N LYS A 25 8.56 3.80 -4.70
CA LYS A 25 8.62 5.23 -4.38
C LYS A 25 8.48 5.47 -2.89
N TYR A 26 7.62 4.73 -2.20
CA TYR A 26 7.50 4.77 -0.75
C TYR A 26 8.87 4.55 -0.08
N MET A 27 9.59 3.48 -0.41
CA MET A 27 10.93 3.20 0.16
C MET A 27 11.94 4.32 -0.11
N GLN A 28 11.87 4.98 -1.27
CA GLN A 28 12.80 6.05 -1.66
C GLN A 28 12.67 7.33 -0.80
N HIS A 29 11.67 7.43 0.08
CA HIS A 29 11.56 8.54 1.03
C HIS A 29 12.49 8.39 2.25
N PHE A 30 13.12 7.23 2.41
CA PHE A 30 13.90 6.87 3.60
C PHE A 30 15.30 6.38 3.22
N PRO A 31 16.36 6.92 3.84
CA PRO A 31 17.72 6.37 3.69
C PRO A 31 17.83 4.94 4.21
N ILE A 32 18.69 4.13 3.57
CA ILE A 32 19.06 2.79 4.04
C ILE A 32 20.04 2.92 5.21
N ILE A 33 19.77 2.23 6.31
CA ILE A 33 20.65 2.14 7.49
C ILE A 33 21.47 0.84 7.44
N LYS A 34 20.85 -0.27 7.05
CA LYS A 34 21.48 -1.60 7.08
C LYS A 34 20.92 -2.48 5.98
N TRP A 35 21.80 -3.29 5.38
CA TRP A 35 21.45 -4.27 4.36
C TRP A 35 22.09 -5.60 4.72
N THR A 36 21.27 -6.65 4.89
CA THR A 36 21.69 -8.04 5.03
C THR A 36 21.14 -8.89 3.89
N GLU A 37 21.48 -10.17 3.83
CA GLU A 37 21.10 -11.08 2.74
C GLU A 37 19.61 -11.01 2.37
N ASP A 38 18.73 -11.02 3.37
CA ASP A 38 17.27 -11.12 3.19
C ASP A 38 16.49 -9.90 3.69
N THR A 39 17.16 -8.90 4.28
CA THR A 39 16.52 -7.84 5.05
C THR A 39 17.24 -6.50 4.90
N ILE A 40 16.47 -5.44 4.68
CA ILE A 40 16.95 -4.06 4.60
C ILE A 40 16.24 -3.23 5.66
N ASN A 41 16.99 -2.52 6.48
CA ASN A 41 16.47 -1.52 7.41
C ASN A 41 16.72 -0.12 6.86
N PHE A 42 15.69 0.70 6.93
CA PHE A 42 15.71 2.11 6.54
C PHE A 42 15.49 2.98 7.78
N GLU A 43 15.72 4.29 7.65
CA GLU A 43 15.25 5.28 8.63
C GLU A 43 13.74 5.18 8.86
N ASN A 44 13.26 5.84 9.92
CA ASN A 44 11.85 5.84 10.32
C ASN A 44 11.29 4.42 10.59
N ASN A 45 12.15 3.54 11.11
CA ASN A 45 11.80 2.17 11.52
C ASN A 45 11.15 1.34 10.41
N ILE A 46 11.56 1.57 9.15
CA ILE A 46 11.08 0.76 8.04
C ILE A 46 11.99 -0.45 7.83
N THR A 47 11.37 -1.62 7.68
CA THR A 47 12.06 -2.86 7.38
C THR A 47 11.42 -3.51 6.16
N VAL A 48 12.24 -3.97 5.22
CA VAL A 48 11.82 -4.76 4.05
C VAL A 48 12.55 -6.08 4.10
N SER A 49 11.83 -7.19 4.03
CA SER A 49 12.42 -8.53 4.06
C SER A 49 11.78 -9.46 3.04
N ASN A 50 12.56 -10.40 2.51
CA ASN A 50 12.08 -11.51 1.68
C ASN A 50 12.26 -12.87 2.38
N LYS A 51 12.54 -12.88 3.70
CA LYS A 51 12.86 -14.10 4.46
C LYS A 51 11.78 -15.18 4.41
N THR A 52 10.53 -14.79 4.24
CA THR A 52 9.37 -15.69 4.15
C THR A 52 9.07 -16.17 2.73
N GLY A 53 9.92 -15.84 1.75
CA GLY A 53 9.74 -16.17 0.33
C GLY A 53 8.95 -15.11 -0.46
N THR A 54 8.27 -14.20 0.22
CA THR A 54 7.60 -13.02 -0.34
C THR A 54 8.16 -11.75 0.29
N ARG A 55 8.01 -10.63 -0.42
CA ARG A 55 8.38 -9.32 0.12
C ARG A 55 7.40 -8.90 1.20
N VAL A 56 7.91 -8.61 2.38
CA VAL A 56 7.18 -8.03 3.51
C VAL A 56 7.81 -6.69 3.84
N MET A 57 7.00 -5.64 3.96
CA MET A 57 7.43 -4.33 4.46
C MET A 57 6.69 -4.00 5.73
N SER A 58 7.42 -3.50 6.73
CA SER A 58 6.85 -2.95 7.95
C SER A 58 7.36 -1.54 8.23
N LYS A 59 6.55 -0.74 8.92
CA LYS A 59 6.92 0.55 9.51
C LYS A 59 6.51 0.53 10.98
N ASP A 60 7.43 0.89 11.88
CA ASP A 60 7.20 0.88 13.33
C ASP A 60 6.69 -0.48 13.85
N GLY A 61 7.14 -1.58 13.22
CA GLY A 61 6.71 -2.95 13.55
C GLY A 61 5.35 -3.36 12.98
N ILE A 62 4.64 -2.47 12.28
CA ILE A 62 3.35 -2.74 11.65
C ILE A 62 3.57 -3.13 10.19
N THR A 63 3.04 -4.29 9.78
CA THR A 63 3.09 -4.73 8.37
C THR A 63 2.24 -3.80 7.49
N ILE A 64 2.87 -3.22 6.47
CA ILE A 64 2.25 -2.31 5.50
C ILE A 64 2.26 -2.87 4.08
N LEU A 65 3.04 -3.91 3.80
CA LEU A 65 3.01 -4.68 2.55
C LEU A 65 3.31 -6.16 2.87
N ASP A 66 2.53 -7.06 2.28
CA ASP A 66 2.75 -8.51 2.33
C ASP A 66 2.49 -9.12 0.95
N GLY A 67 3.57 -9.60 0.33
CA GLY A 67 3.57 -10.14 -1.02
C GLY A 67 3.08 -9.12 -2.04
N ASN A 68 1.89 -9.40 -2.60
CA ASN A 68 1.28 -8.60 -3.66
C ASN A 68 0.11 -7.73 -3.16
N SER A 69 -0.01 -7.56 -1.84
CA SER A 69 -1.02 -6.74 -1.21
C SER A 69 -0.39 -5.76 -0.22
N TYR A 70 -0.99 -4.57 -0.05
CA TYR A 70 -0.49 -3.58 0.88
C TYR A 70 -1.56 -2.62 1.40
N LEU A 71 -1.26 -2.01 2.54
CA LEU A 71 -1.88 -0.78 3.01
C LEU A 71 -0.76 0.21 3.35
N LEU A 72 -0.37 1.04 2.37
CA LEU A 72 0.79 1.93 2.47
C LEU A 72 0.36 3.34 2.91
N PRO A 73 0.96 3.90 3.98
CA PRO A 73 0.67 5.27 4.38
C PRO A 73 1.27 6.30 3.42
N TRP A 74 0.59 7.43 3.23
CA TRP A 74 0.99 8.52 2.34
C TRP A 74 0.48 9.89 2.84
N ASP A 75 1.22 10.99 2.77
CA ASP A 75 2.64 11.07 2.41
C ASP A 75 3.49 10.24 3.38
N PRO A 76 4.56 9.55 2.95
CA PRO A 76 5.22 8.53 3.78
C PRO A 76 5.68 8.98 5.18
N LYS A 77 5.85 10.28 5.41
CA LYS A 77 6.18 10.84 6.73
C LYS A 77 4.97 11.21 7.58
N GLU A 78 3.99 11.89 6.98
CA GLU A 78 2.82 12.46 7.68
C GLU A 78 1.63 11.50 7.72
N GLU A 79 1.63 10.46 6.88
CA GLU A 79 0.65 9.37 6.86
C GLU A 79 -0.80 9.84 6.67
N THR A 80 -1.04 10.97 5.99
CA THR A 80 -2.36 11.62 5.85
C THR A 80 -3.47 10.82 5.15
N LYS A 81 -3.13 9.75 4.43
CA LYS A 81 -4.03 8.83 3.69
C LYS A 81 -3.35 7.48 3.56
N LEU A 82 -4.10 6.42 3.26
CA LEU A 82 -3.54 5.08 3.06
C LEU A 82 -3.92 4.56 1.67
N TYR A 83 -2.94 4.16 0.86
CA TYR A 83 -3.21 3.48 -0.41
C TYR A 83 -3.33 1.98 -0.18
N HIS A 84 -4.36 1.38 -0.76
CA HIS A 84 -4.56 -0.07 -0.74
C HIS A 84 -4.53 -0.65 -2.16
N TRP A 85 -3.87 -1.80 -2.29
CA TRP A 85 -3.79 -2.59 -3.51
C TRP A 85 -3.76 -4.07 -3.14
N ASN A 86 -4.39 -4.89 -3.97
CA ASN A 86 -4.27 -6.34 -3.93
C ASN A 86 -4.32 -6.88 -5.37
N SER A 87 -3.22 -7.48 -5.84
CA SER A 87 -3.12 -7.97 -7.23
C SER A 87 -4.07 -9.13 -7.52
N GLU A 88 -4.42 -9.92 -6.51
CA GLU A 88 -5.30 -11.09 -6.61
C GLU A 88 -6.75 -10.77 -6.22
N GLY A 89 -6.96 -9.62 -5.58
CA GLY A 89 -8.23 -9.23 -4.99
C GLY A 89 -8.57 -10.06 -3.74
N GLY A 90 -9.79 -9.92 -3.26
CA GLY A 90 -10.28 -10.57 -2.06
C GLY A 90 -9.98 -9.78 -0.79
N SER A 91 -10.15 -10.47 0.35
CA SER A 91 -10.18 -9.85 1.68
C SER A 91 -8.80 -9.87 2.35
N THR A 92 -8.34 -8.70 2.80
CA THR A 92 -7.11 -8.55 3.60
C THR A 92 -7.38 -7.69 4.83
N THR A 93 -6.74 -8.02 5.95
CA THR A 93 -6.86 -7.27 7.20
C THR A 93 -5.54 -6.61 7.53
N TRP A 94 -5.59 -5.31 7.85
CA TRP A 94 -4.42 -4.48 8.10
C TRP A 94 -4.56 -3.77 9.43
N THR A 95 -3.44 -3.61 10.13
CA THR A 95 -3.36 -2.71 11.30
C THR A 95 -3.05 -1.31 10.79
N LEU A 96 -3.82 -0.32 11.23
CA LEU A 96 -3.62 1.08 10.88
C LEU A 96 -2.33 1.62 11.52
N PRO A 97 -1.65 2.61 10.91
CA PRO A 97 -0.52 3.27 11.53
C PRO A 97 -0.90 3.90 12.88
N ASN A 98 0.07 4.10 13.76
CA ASN A 98 -0.18 4.71 15.08
C ASN A 98 -0.76 6.13 14.98
N SER A 99 -0.47 6.87 13.91
CA SER A 99 -1.04 8.19 13.62
C SER A 99 -2.56 8.17 13.34
N TRP A 100 -3.13 7.00 13.05
CA TRP A 100 -4.57 6.76 12.81
C TRP A 100 -5.28 6.13 14.02
N ALA A 101 -4.59 5.99 15.16
CA ALA A 101 -5.17 5.39 16.35
C ALA A 101 -6.38 6.17 16.88
N GLY A 102 -7.35 5.46 17.43
CA GLY A 102 -8.55 6.03 18.04
C GLY A 102 -9.70 6.33 17.07
N LEU A 103 -9.52 6.12 15.77
CA LEU A 103 -10.61 6.16 14.80
C LEU A 103 -11.55 4.96 15.00
N SER A 104 -12.85 5.21 14.92
CA SER A 104 -13.88 4.16 14.94
C SER A 104 -14.32 3.73 13.53
N THR A 105 -14.14 4.60 12.54
CA THR A 105 -14.51 4.36 11.14
C THR A 105 -13.55 5.07 10.20
N VAL A 106 -13.41 4.53 8.98
CA VAL A 106 -12.68 5.16 7.87
C VAL A 106 -13.48 5.02 6.58
N LYS A 107 -13.22 5.90 5.61
CA LYS A 107 -13.88 5.87 4.29
C LYS A 107 -12.95 5.28 3.24
N LEU A 108 -13.39 4.23 2.56
CA LEU A 108 -12.69 3.65 1.43
C LEU A 108 -13.20 4.25 0.12
N TYR A 109 -12.28 4.69 -0.73
CA TYR A 109 -12.58 5.17 -2.07
C TYR A 109 -11.87 4.32 -3.12
N LYS A 110 -12.61 3.86 -4.13
CA LYS A 110 -12.05 3.29 -5.36
C LYS A 110 -11.48 4.42 -6.21
N LEU A 111 -10.27 4.23 -6.72
CA LEU A 111 -9.65 5.18 -7.64
C LEU A 111 -9.91 4.77 -9.09
N THR A 112 -10.50 5.68 -9.86
CA THR A 112 -10.85 5.52 -11.28
C THR A 112 -10.14 6.59 -12.11
N ASP A 113 -10.33 6.54 -13.43
CA ASP A 113 -9.92 7.59 -14.37
C ASP A 113 -10.58 8.96 -14.10
N THR A 114 -11.73 8.96 -13.42
CA THR A 114 -12.51 10.13 -13.03
C THR A 114 -12.29 10.56 -11.59
N GLY A 115 -11.39 9.88 -10.86
CA GLY A 115 -10.98 10.24 -9.51
C GLY A 115 -11.50 9.28 -8.44
N ARG A 116 -11.99 9.82 -7.31
CA ARG A 116 -12.43 9.02 -6.16
C ARG A 116 -13.92 8.70 -6.28
N VAL A 117 -14.26 7.41 -6.14
CA VAL A 117 -15.63 6.93 -5.99
C VAL A 117 -15.75 6.30 -4.60
N GLU A 118 -16.63 6.81 -3.74
CA GLU A 118 -16.86 6.23 -2.41
C GLU A 118 -17.31 4.77 -2.56
N ALA A 119 -16.59 3.85 -1.92
CA ALA A 119 -16.84 2.42 -2.00
C ALA A 119 -17.52 1.91 -0.73
N GLU A 120 -16.97 2.23 0.44
CA GLU A 120 -17.44 1.69 1.72
C GLU A 120 -17.04 2.59 2.90
N ASN A 121 -17.86 2.59 3.96
CA ASN A 121 -17.46 3.07 5.28
C ASN A 121 -17.05 1.86 6.14
N ILE A 122 -15.76 1.73 6.45
CA ILE A 122 -15.20 0.58 7.15
C ILE A 122 -15.13 0.86 8.64
N ILE A 123 -15.58 -0.09 9.46
CA ILE A 123 -15.47 -0.03 10.91
C ILE A 123 -14.04 -0.41 11.32
N VAL A 124 -13.42 0.40 12.16
CA VAL A 124 -12.13 0.12 12.76
C VAL A 124 -12.34 -0.66 14.06
N ASN A 125 -11.78 -1.86 14.15
CA ASN A 125 -11.84 -2.68 15.35
C ASN A 125 -10.42 -3.01 15.79
N ASN A 126 -10.07 -2.70 17.04
CA ASN A 126 -8.71 -2.91 17.58
C ASN A 126 -7.60 -2.32 16.69
N ASN A 127 -7.83 -1.11 16.17
CA ASN A 127 -6.93 -0.42 15.23
C ASN A 127 -6.67 -1.21 13.93
N GLN A 128 -7.58 -2.11 13.56
CA GLN A 128 -7.52 -2.88 12.32
C GLN A 128 -8.73 -2.60 11.43
N ILE A 129 -8.50 -2.74 10.13
CA ILE A 129 -9.53 -2.68 9.10
C ILE A 129 -9.42 -3.90 8.19
N THR A 130 -10.55 -4.36 7.67
CA THR A 130 -10.61 -5.41 6.65
C THR A 130 -11.14 -4.79 5.37
N ILE A 131 -10.43 -5.02 4.26
CA ILE A 131 -10.79 -4.50 2.95
C ILE A 131 -10.98 -5.68 2.00
N ASN A 132 -12.15 -5.76 1.36
CA ASN A 132 -12.43 -6.69 0.27
C ASN A 132 -12.23 -5.98 -1.08
N ALA A 133 -11.04 -6.14 -1.67
CA ALA A 133 -10.65 -5.41 -2.86
C ALA A 133 -10.90 -6.22 -4.15
N GLU A 134 -11.34 -5.54 -5.21
CA GLU A 134 -11.24 -6.08 -6.57
C GLU A 134 -9.76 -6.25 -6.97
N ALA A 135 -9.46 -7.34 -7.69
CA ALA A 135 -8.10 -7.63 -8.15
C ALA A 135 -7.57 -6.52 -9.07
N ASN A 136 -6.35 -6.05 -8.78
CA ASN A 136 -5.68 -4.99 -9.54
C ASN A 136 -6.45 -3.67 -9.61
N VAL A 137 -7.21 -3.33 -8.56
CA VAL A 137 -7.90 -2.05 -8.42
C VAL A 137 -7.25 -1.25 -7.28
N PRO A 138 -6.89 0.03 -7.51
CA PRO A 138 -6.34 0.88 -6.47
C PRO A 138 -7.43 1.53 -5.62
N TYR A 139 -7.20 1.58 -4.31
CA TYR A 139 -8.07 2.25 -3.35
C TYR A 139 -7.28 3.24 -2.51
N VAL A 140 -7.98 4.21 -1.93
CA VAL A 140 -7.44 5.14 -0.94
C VAL A 140 -8.39 5.27 0.24
N ILE A 141 -7.81 5.41 1.43
CA ILE A 141 -8.49 5.74 2.68
C ILE A 141 -8.05 7.15 3.10
#